data_AF-V2WUC3-F1
#
_entry.id   AF-V2WUC3-F1
#
_cell.length_a   1.000
_cell.length_b   1.000
_cell.length_c   1.000
_cell.angle_alpha   90.00
_cell.angle_beta   90.00
_cell.angle_gamma   90.00
#
_symmetry.space_group_name_H-M   'P 1'
#
loop_
_entity.id
_entity.type
_entity.pdbx_description
1 polymer ?
#
loop_
_entity_poly.entity_id
_entity_poly.type
_entity_poly.pdbx_seq_one_letter_code
_entity_poly.pdbx_strand_id
1 'polypeptide(L)'
;MAKVNEKEVERTGFFSSPRRVLYTVGFALVFGIAASALGIVSYEFQRYGNTYEHYPAMEYKHDLGLILFSCIYTFLFLIGHPFISMGISIFFTFIGAVFWGTSAGILFAVTPFRSYTCGNPVESFASNWQPYVGQCSRIVALQGLCWAEWGVLVFLLFGSIGHKFEFRSRPNATYYGA
;
A
#
# COMPACT_ATOMS: atom_id res chain seq x y z
N MET A 1 -32.21 -2.33 42.60
CA MET A 1 -32.06 -1.70 41.27
C MET A 1 -31.02 -0.60 41.36
N ALA A 2 -29.79 -0.86 40.93
CA ALA A 2 -28.73 0.14 40.91
C ALA A 2 -28.97 1.09 39.72
N LYS A 3 -29.08 2.39 39.98
CA LYS A 3 -29.09 3.43 38.94
C LYS A 3 -27.69 3.44 38.31
N VAL A 4 -27.57 2.89 37.10
CA VAL A 4 -26.39 3.08 36.26
C VAL A 4 -26.40 4.57 35.86
N ASN A 5 -25.39 5.31 36.29
CA ASN A 5 -25.20 6.71 35.95
C ASN A 5 -24.91 6.84 34.45
N GLU A 6 -25.87 7.34 33.67
CA GLU A 6 -25.75 7.56 32.22
C GLU A 6 -24.62 8.54 31.83
N LYS A 7 -24.06 9.30 32.78
CA LYS A 7 -23.02 10.32 32.54
C LYS A 7 -21.59 9.78 32.45
N GLU A 8 -21.33 8.52 32.82
CA GLU A 8 -19.96 7.95 32.77
C GLU A 8 -19.61 7.30 31.42
N VAL A 9 -20.61 7.08 30.55
CA VAL A 9 -20.42 6.40 29.26
C VAL A 9 -19.85 7.33 28.17
N GLU A 10 -19.84 8.64 28.41
CA GLU A 10 -19.59 9.65 27.36
C GLU A 10 -18.16 10.20 27.28
N ARG A 11 -17.20 9.64 28.04
CA ARG A 11 -15.81 10.15 28.09
C ARG A 11 -14.70 9.14 27.78
N THR A 12 -15.00 7.98 27.22
CA THR A 12 -13.96 7.22 26.50
C THR A 12 -13.80 7.84 25.12
N GLY A 13 -13.12 8.98 25.06
CA GLY A 13 -12.88 9.70 23.81
C GLY A 13 -12.24 8.78 22.76
N PHE A 14 -12.51 9.03 21.48
CA PHE A 14 -11.96 8.24 20.37
C PHE A 14 -10.44 7.97 20.48
N PHE A 15 -9.70 8.92 21.07
CA PHE A 15 -8.26 8.85 21.34
C PHE A 15 -7.84 7.95 22.52
N SER A 16 -8.79 7.42 23.31
CA SER A 16 -8.46 6.59 24.49
C SER A 16 -8.04 5.16 24.12
N SER A 17 -8.23 4.75 22.86
CA SER A 17 -7.79 3.44 22.36
C SER A 17 -6.66 3.59 21.36
N PRO A 18 -5.41 3.23 21.70
CA PRO A 18 -4.27 3.33 20.78
C PRO A 18 -4.50 2.52 19.51
N ARG A 19 -5.27 1.42 19.60
CA ARG A 19 -5.68 0.61 18.45
C ARG A 19 -6.47 1.42 17.42
N ARG A 20 -7.48 2.19 17.85
CA ARG A 20 -8.33 2.96 16.93
C ARG A 20 -7.48 4.00 16.20
N VAL A 21 -6.62 4.68 16.93
CA VAL A 21 -5.68 5.67 16.37
C VAL A 21 -4.75 5.02 15.34
N LEU A 22 -4.14 3.87 15.65
CA LEU A 22 -3.25 3.17 14.72
C LEU A 22 -3.95 2.74 13.43
N TYR A 23 -5.18 2.21 13.51
CA TYR A 23 -5.94 1.86 12.30
C TYR A 23 -6.31 3.09 11.50
N THR A 24 -6.78 4.17 12.14
CA THR A 24 -7.11 5.42 11.45
C THR A 24 -5.90 6.01 10.74
N VAL A 25 -4.73 6.04 11.39
CA VAL A 25 -3.48 6.48 10.77
C VAL A 25 -3.09 5.56 9.63
N GLY A 26 -3.18 4.23 9.81
CA GLY A 26 -2.90 3.26 8.76
C GLY A 26 -3.77 3.45 7.52
N PHE A 27 -5.08 3.57 7.67
CA PHE A 27 -6.00 3.82 6.54
C PHE A 27 -5.81 5.20 5.91
N ALA A 28 -5.47 6.23 6.69
CA ALA A 28 -5.14 7.55 6.15
C ALA A 28 -3.85 7.52 5.31
N LEU A 29 -2.84 6.74 5.73
CA LEU A 29 -1.62 6.51 4.97
C LEU A 29 -1.90 5.77 3.66
N VAL A 30 -2.66 4.67 3.72
CA VAL A 30 -3.13 3.92 2.53
C VAL A 30 -3.79 4.86 1.51
N PHE A 31 -4.70 5.72 1.99
CA PHE A 31 -5.34 6.72 1.13
C PHE A 31 -4.34 7.69 0.49
N GLY A 32 -3.46 8.29 1.30
CA GLY A 32 -2.51 9.30 0.82
C GLY A 32 -1.48 8.75 -0.17
N ILE A 33 -0.99 7.54 0.08
CA ILE A 33 0.00 6.87 -0.80
C ILE A 33 -0.69 6.44 -2.10
N ALA A 34 -1.87 5.80 -2.04
CA ALA A 34 -2.62 5.42 -3.23
C ALA A 34 -3.02 6.63 -4.10
N ALA A 35 -3.41 7.75 -3.48
CA ALA A 35 -3.70 9.00 -4.21
C ALA A 35 -2.46 9.59 -4.89
N SER A 36 -1.31 9.56 -4.20
CA SER A 36 -0.05 10.02 -4.77
C SER A 36 0.40 9.15 -5.96
N ALA A 37 0.29 7.83 -5.82
CA ALA A 37 0.60 6.88 -6.88
C ALA A 37 -0.35 7.04 -8.08
N LEU A 38 -1.65 7.20 -7.85
CA LEU A 38 -2.64 7.44 -8.89
C LEU A 38 -2.31 8.71 -9.68
N GLY A 39 -1.88 9.79 -9.00
CA GLY A 39 -1.47 11.03 -9.66
C GLY A 39 -0.28 10.84 -10.60
N ILE A 40 0.74 10.11 -10.18
CA ILE A 40 1.92 9.81 -11.01
C ILE A 40 1.52 8.92 -12.19
N VAL A 41 0.80 7.83 -11.95
CA VAL A 41 0.41 6.88 -13.00
C VAL A 41 -0.54 7.52 -14.02
N SER A 42 -1.44 8.38 -13.56
CA SER A 42 -2.33 9.15 -14.43
C SER A 42 -1.55 10.11 -15.33
N TYR A 43 -0.52 10.77 -14.79
CA TYR A 43 0.37 11.63 -15.58
C TYR A 43 1.12 10.82 -16.65
N GLU A 44 1.63 9.63 -16.32
CA GLU A 44 2.31 8.74 -17.27
C GLU A 44 1.38 8.31 -18.41
N PHE A 45 0.14 7.89 -18.09
CA PHE A 45 -0.84 7.51 -19.11
C PHE A 45 -1.28 8.68 -20.00
N GLN A 46 -1.45 9.88 -19.45
CA GLN A 46 -1.79 11.06 -20.25
C GLN A 46 -0.65 11.48 -21.17
N ARG A 47 0.60 11.34 -20.72
CA ARG A 47 1.79 11.71 -21.48
C ARG A 47 2.07 10.75 -22.63
N TYR A 48 1.99 9.45 -22.37
CA TYR A 48 2.42 8.41 -23.32
C TYR A 48 1.26 7.73 -24.06
N GLY A 49 0.03 8.00 -23.64
CA GLY A 49 -1.17 7.43 -24.26
C GLY A 49 -1.25 5.91 -24.08
N ASN A 50 -2.04 5.28 -24.96
CA ASN A 50 -2.34 3.84 -24.90
C ASN A 50 -1.57 2.99 -25.91
N THR A 51 -0.59 3.53 -26.63
CA THR A 51 0.28 2.73 -27.53
C THR A 51 1.44 2.13 -26.73
N TYR A 52 2.10 1.08 -27.24
CA TYR A 52 3.27 0.48 -26.56
C TYR A 52 4.59 1.14 -26.98
N GLU A 53 4.59 1.84 -28.12
CA GLU A 53 5.78 2.47 -28.73
C GLU A 53 6.38 3.60 -27.89
N HIS A 54 5.57 4.18 -27.00
CA HIS A 54 5.97 5.29 -26.14
C HIS A 54 6.37 4.86 -24.73
N TYR A 55 6.53 3.55 -24.50
CA TYR A 55 7.01 2.99 -23.24
C TYR A 55 8.36 2.28 -23.45
N PRO A 56 9.26 2.28 -22.44
CA PRO A 56 10.59 1.68 -22.57
C PRO A 56 10.55 0.15 -22.69
N ALA A 57 9.50 -0.47 -22.16
CA ALA A 57 9.28 -1.92 -22.16
C ALA A 57 7.77 -2.21 -22.04
N MET A 58 7.32 -3.37 -22.54
CA MET A 58 5.90 -3.76 -22.45
C MET A 58 5.51 -4.04 -20.99
N GLU A 59 6.43 -4.64 -20.23
CA GLU A 59 6.29 -4.97 -18.82
C GLU A 59 6.02 -3.71 -17.99
N TYR A 60 6.73 -2.61 -18.28
CA TYR A 60 6.54 -1.35 -17.58
C TYR A 60 5.14 -0.76 -17.80
N LYS A 61 4.61 -0.83 -19.03
CA LYS A 61 3.24 -0.36 -19.31
C LYS A 61 2.20 -1.23 -18.61
N HIS A 62 2.37 -2.56 -18.63
CA HIS A 62 1.46 -3.46 -17.93
C HIS A 62 1.49 -3.22 -16.43
N ASP A 63 2.66 -2.95 -15.86
CA ASP A 63 2.78 -2.63 -14.43
C ASP A 63 2.12 -1.30 -14.08
N LEU A 64 2.23 -0.25 -14.91
CA LEU A 64 1.45 0.98 -14.74
C LEU A 64 -0.06 0.70 -14.73
N GLY A 65 -0.54 -0.22 -15.57
CA GLY A 65 -1.93 -0.67 -15.56
C GLY A 65 -2.30 -1.41 -14.27
N LEU A 66 -1.39 -2.25 -13.76
CA LEU A 66 -1.56 -2.95 -12.49
C LEU A 66 -1.61 -1.99 -11.30
N ILE A 67 -0.76 -0.96 -11.29
CA ILE A 67 -0.77 0.09 -10.27
C ILE A 67 -2.07 0.90 -10.33
N LEU A 68 -2.54 1.25 -11.53
CA LEU A 68 -3.82 1.94 -11.69
C LEU A 68 -4.98 1.11 -11.12
N PHE A 69 -5.03 -0.17 -11.46
CA PHE A 69 -6.01 -1.10 -10.90
C PHE A 69 -5.89 -1.18 -9.37
N SER A 70 -4.67 -1.27 -8.85
CA SER A 70 -4.38 -1.34 -7.41
C SER A 70 -4.85 -0.07 -6.69
N CYS A 71 -4.69 1.11 -7.29
CA CYS A 71 -5.20 2.37 -6.75
C CYS A 71 -6.73 2.36 -6.68
N ILE A 72 -7.41 1.98 -7.78
CA ILE A 72 -8.88 1.91 -7.83
C ILE A 72 -9.39 0.90 -6.79
N TYR A 73 -8.78 -0.26 -6.73
CA TYR A 73 -9.07 -1.30 -5.75
C TYR A 73 -8.91 -0.75 -4.31
N THR A 74 -7.79 -0.10 -4.01
CA THR A 74 -7.54 0.50 -2.68
C THR A 74 -8.61 1.53 -2.34
N PHE A 75 -9.03 2.40 -3.25
CA PHE A 75 -10.10 3.37 -2.97
C PHE A 75 -11.44 2.71 -2.71
N LEU A 76 -11.82 1.70 -3.51
CA LEU A 76 -13.03 0.93 -3.28
C LEU A 76 -13.00 0.22 -1.92
N PHE A 77 -11.85 -0.36 -1.57
CA PHE A 77 -11.64 -0.97 -0.27
C PHE A 77 -11.74 0.06 0.86
N LEU A 78 -11.13 1.23 0.74
CA LEU A 78 -11.21 2.29 1.75
C LEU A 78 -12.64 2.80 1.96
N ILE A 79 -13.45 2.90 0.91
CA ILE A 79 -14.87 3.26 1.04
C ILE A 79 -15.68 2.10 1.65
N GLY A 80 -15.37 0.86 1.27
CA GLY A 80 -16.11 -0.34 1.69
C GLY A 80 -15.75 -0.88 3.07
N HIS A 81 -14.51 -0.67 3.56
CA HIS A 81 -13.99 -1.30 4.77
C HIS A 81 -14.82 -1.05 6.06
N PRO A 82 -15.50 0.11 6.24
CA PRO A 82 -16.32 0.31 7.44
C PRO A 82 -17.60 -0.54 7.46
N PHE A 83 -18.05 -1.02 6.30
CA PHE A 83 -19.33 -1.73 6.13
C PHE A 83 -19.18 -3.25 6.12
N ILE A 84 -17.96 -3.77 6.09
CA ILE A 84 -17.67 -5.20 6.01
C ILE A 84 -17.15 -5.75 7.33
N SER A 85 -17.30 -7.05 7.53
CA SER A 85 -16.73 -7.71 8.70
C SER A 85 -15.20 -7.69 8.68
N MET A 86 -14.58 -7.73 9.86
CA MET A 86 -13.13 -7.79 10.03
C MET A 86 -12.48 -8.95 9.24
N GLY A 87 -13.18 -10.10 9.12
CA GLY A 87 -12.67 -11.24 8.33
C GLY A 87 -12.56 -10.94 6.84
N ILE A 88 -13.58 -10.31 6.28
CA ILE A 88 -13.59 -9.91 4.87
C ILE A 88 -12.57 -8.79 4.63
N SER A 89 -12.43 -7.87 5.59
CA SER A 89 -11.41 -6.80 5.54
C SER A 89 -9.98 -7.36 5.52
N ILE A 90 -9.67 -8.38 6.33
CA ILE A 90 -8.39 -9.10 6.31
C ILE A 90 -8.12 -9.69 4.91
N PHE A 91 -9.10 -10.35 4.31
CA PHE A 91 -8.97 -10.96 3.00
C PHE A 91 -8.69 -9.91 1.90
N PHE A 92 -9.41 -8.80 1.90
CA PHE A 92 -9.17 -7.71 0.96
C PHE A 92 -7.83 -7.00 1.21
N THR A 93 -7.44 -6.82 2.47
CA THR A 93 -6.11 -6.28 2.80
C THR A 93 -4.99 -7.17 2.25
N PHE A 94 -5.16 -8.51 2.31
CA PHE A 94 -4.22 -9.45 1.71
C PHE A 94 -4.17 -9.33 0.19
N ILE A 95 -5.33 -9.24 -0.49
CA ILE A 95 -5.39 -9.01 -1.94
C ILE A 95 -4.62 -7.74 -2.29
N GLY A 96 -4.94 -6.62 -1.62
CA GLY A 96 -4.23 -5.35 -1.83
C GLY A 96 -2.72 -5.49 -1.65
N ALA A 97 -2.27 -6.15 -0.59
CA ALA A 97 -0.85 -6.39 -0.35
C ALA A 97 -0.20 -7.18 -1.51
N VAL A 98 -0.85 -8.21 -2.05
CA VAL A 98 -0.31 -8.95 -3.20
C VAL A 98 -0.19 -8.07 -4.44
N PHE A 99 -1.21 -7.28 -4.75
CA PHE A 99 -1.21 -6.39 -5.91
C PHE A 99 -0.12 -5.31 -5.81
N TRP A 100 -0.06 -4.59 -4.68
CA TRP A 100 0.95 -3.56 -4.45
C TRP A 100 2.36 -4.12 -4.37
N GLY A 101 2.55 -5.27 -3.74
CA GLY A 101 3.85 -5.96 -3.68
C GLY A 101 4.32 -6.46 -5.05
N THR A 102 3.40 -6.97 -5.87
CA THR A 102 3.70 -7.40 -7.25
C THR A 102 4.13 -6.20 -8.09
N SER A 103 3.39 -5.09 -8.03
CA SER A 103 3.80 -3.87 -8.74
C SER A 103 5.13 -3.32 -8.26
N ALA A 104 5.36 -3.27 -6.94
CA ALA A 104 6.65 -2.82 -6.41
C ALA A 104 7.82 -3.70 -6.90
N GLY A 105 7.61 -5.02 -6.97
CA GLY A 105 8.59 -5.99 -7.46
C GLY A 105 8.87 -5.86 -8.95
N ILE A 106 7.83 -5.76 -9.79
CA ILE A 106 7.98 -5.61 -11.24
C ILE A 106 8.68 -4.28 -11.56
N LEU A 107 8.21 -3.16 -11.00
CA LEU A 107 8.81 -1.86 -11.22
C LEU A 107 10.30 -1.84 -10.81
N PHE A 108 10.63 -2.48 -9.68
CA PHE A 108 12.03 -2.61 -9.25
C PHE A 108 12.87 -3.47 -10.21
N ALA A 109 12.32 -4.58 -10.72
CA ALA A 109 13.05 -5.49 -11.60
C ALA A 109 13.25 -4.91 -13.02
N VAL A 110 12.23 -4.24 -13.56
CA VAL A 110 12.19 -3.79 -14.95
C VAL A 110 12.86 -2.43 -15.13
N THR A 111 12.83 -1.56 -14.13
CA THR A 111 13.42 -0.22 -14.23
C THR A 111 14.87 -0.20 -13.74
N PRO A 112 15.82 0.42 -14.48
CA PRO A 112 17.22 0.54 -14.07
C PRO A 112 17.43 1.69 -13.07
N PHE A 113 16.40 2.50 -12.82
CA PHE A 113 16.48 3.68 -11.99
C PHE A 113 16.48 3.32 -10.50
N ARG A 114 17.37 3.95 -9.75
CA ARG A 114 17.51 3.85 -8.30
C ARG A 114 17.73 5.25 -7.74
N SER A 115 17.47 5.42 -6.45
CA SER A 115 17.64 6.73 -5.77
C SER A 115 19.03 7.34 -5.97
N TYR A 116 20.07 6.50 -6.06
CA TYR A 116 21.46 6.91 -6.25
C TYR A 116 21.91 6.96 -7.71
N THR A 117 21.08 6.56 -8.68
CA THR A 117 21.43 6.63 -10.12
C THR A 117 20.78 7.80 -10.85
N CYS A 118 19.84 8.51 -10.21
CA CYS A 118 19.26 9.73 -10.75
C CYS A 118 20.31 10.86 -10.79
N GLY A 119 20.95 11.03 -11.95
CA GLY A 119 22.07 11.96 -12.15
C GLY A 119 23.24 11.33 -12.92
N ASN A 120 23.22 10.02 -13.12
CA ASN A 120 24.18 9.36 -13.99
C ASN A 120 24.03 9.83 -15.45
N PRO A 121 25.11 9.79 -16.24
CA PRO A 121 25.07 10.14 -17.66
C PRO A 121 24.12 9.22 -18.43
N VAL A 122 23.46 9.75 -19.47
CA VAL A 122 22.41 9.04 -20.23
C VAL A 122 22.95 7.74 -20.81
N GLU A 123 24.20 7.74 -21.25
CA GLU A 123 24.91 6.63 -21.87
C GLU A 123 25.12 5.44 -20.92
N SER A 124 25.00 5.66 -19.61
CA SER A 124 25.09 4.59 -18.61
C SER A 124 23.84 3.71 -18.52
N PHE A 125 22.73 4.14 -19.14
CA PHE A 125 21.47 3.41 -19.14
C PHE A 125 21.26 2.66 -20.47
N ALA A 126 20.51 1.56 -20.41
CA ALA A 126 20.10 0.81 -21.61
C ALA A 126 19.34 1.72 -22.59
N SER A 127 19.53 1.50 -23.89
CA SER A 127 19.07 2.39 -24.96
C SER A 127 17.56 2.70 -24.91
N ASN A 128 16.74 1.73 -24.52
CA ASN A 128 15.30 1.90 -24.35
C ASN A 128 14.92 2.81 -23.17
N TRP A 129 15.76 2.91 -22.14
CA TRP A 129 15.55 3.74 -20.95
C TRP A 129 16.17 5.14 -21.04
N GLN A 130 17.07 5.38 -22.00
CA GLN A 130 17.74 6.68 -22.19
C GLN A 130 16.78 7.87 -22.33
N PRO A 131 15.65 7.79 -23.08
CA PRO A 131 14.69 8.89 -23.19
C PRO A 131 13.99 9.24 -21.87
N TYR A 132 14.05 8.34 -20.88
CA TYR A 132 13.33 8.44 -19.61
C TYR A 132 14.24 8.85 -18.44
N VAL A 133 15.53 9.12 -18.69
CA VAL A 133 16.49 9.52 -17.64
C VAL A 133 16.04 10.78 -16.90
N GLY A 134 15.44 11.74 -17.63
CA GLY A 134 14.85 12.95 -17.03
C GLY A 134 13.66 12.69 -16.09
N GLN A 135 13.17 11.45 -16.03
CA GLN A 135 12.03 11.01 -15.22
C GLN A 135 12.46 10.06 -14.10
N CYS A 136 13.75 9.83 -13.93
CA CYS A 136 14.31 8.91 -12.94
C CYS A 136 13.70 9.15 -11.55
N SER A 137 13.66 10.40 -11.09
CA SER A 137 13.14 10.74 -9.76
C SER A 137 11.67 10.36 -9.59
N ARG A 138 10.86 10.51 -10.63
CA ARG A 138 9.44 10.17 -10.62
C ARG A 138 9.21 8.66 -10.63
N ILE A 139 9.97 7.92 -11.43
CA ILE A 139 9.88 6.45 -11.48
C ILE A 139 10.34 5.85 -10.14
N VAL A 140 11.42 6.37 -9.57
CA VAL A 140 11.89 5.95 -8.24
C VAL A 140 10.88 6.33 -7.15
N ALA A 141 10.25 7.51 -7.24
CA ALA A 141 9.19 7.90 -6.31
C ALA A 141 7.99 6.95 -6.40
N LEU A 142 7.56 6.58 -7.62
CA LEU A 142 6.50 5.60 -7.84
C LEU A 142 6.86 4.24 -7.23
N GLN A 143 8.10 3.78 -7.45
CA GLN A 143 8.60 2.55 -6.85
C GLN A 143 8.53 2.59 -5.31
N GLY A 144 8.95 3.71 -4.71
CA GLY A 144 8.91 3.93 -3.28
C GLY A 144 7.48 3.94 -2.73
N LEU A 145 6.54 4.57 -3.43
CA LEU A 145 5.11 4.56 -3.07
C LEU A 145 4.54 3.14 -3.11
N CYS A 146 4.86 2.34 -4.13
CA CYS A 146 4.40 0.95 -4.20
C CYS A 146 4.93 0.09 -3.05
N TRP A 147 6.22 0.22 -2.71
CA TRP A 147 6.80 -0.48 -1.55
C TRP A 147 6.22 0.01 -0.22
N ALA A 148 5.98 1.31 -0.08
CA ALA A 148 5.39 1.88 1.11
C ALA A 148 3.95 1.36 1.32
N GLU A 149 3.13 1.38 0.26
CA GLU A 149 1.75 0.88 0.30
C GLU A 149 1.69 -0.61 0.63
N TRP A 150 2.55 -1.41 -0.01
CA TRP A 150 2.72 -2.82 0.34
C TRP A 150 3.05 -2.99 1.83
N GLY A 151 4.03 -2.25 2.34
CA GLY A 151 4.42 -2.31 3.75
C GLY A 151 3.27 -1.96 4.70
N VAL A 152 2.55 -0.86 4.43
CA VAL A 152 1.41 -0.44 5.24
C VAL A 152 0.30 -1.50 5.23
N LEU A 153 -0.03 -2.06 4.06
CA LEU A 153 -1.03 -3.13 3.95
C LEU A 153 -0.61 -4.42 4.66
N VAL A 154 0.67 -4.78 4.61
CA VAL A 154 1.22 -5.93 5.36
C VAL A 154 1.09 -5.69 6.87
N PHE A 155 1.43 -4.50 7.37
CA PHE A 155 1.24 -4.16 8.79
C PHE A 155 -0.23 -4.18 9.19
N LEU A 156 -1.12 -3.64 8.37
CA LEU A 156 -2.57 -3.69 8.60
C LEU A 156 -3.08 -5.14 8.59
N LEU A 157 -2.60 -5.99 7.69
CA LEU A 157 -2.98 -7.39 7.59
C LEU A 157 -2.63 -8.15 8.87
N PHE A 158 -1.36 -8.10 9.29
CA PHE A 158 -0.92 -8.80 10.50
C PHE A 158 -1.50 -8.19 11.77
N GLY A 159 -1.65 -6.87 11.83
CA GLY A 159 -2.35 -6.19 12.93
C GLY A 159 -3.81 -6.62 13.05
N SER A 160 -4.48 -6.81 11.91
CA SER A 160 -5.87 -7.24 11.83
C SER A 160 -6.05 -8.71 12.20
N ILE A 161 -5.15 -9.58 11.72
CA ILE A 161 -5.09 -11.00 12.12
C ILE A 161 -4.87 -11.10 13.64
N GLY A 162 -3.86 -10.39 14.16
CA GLY A 162 -3.55 -10.35 15.58
C GLY A 162 -4.73 -9.84 16.42
N HIS A 163 -5.49 -8.89 15.88
CA HIS A 163 -6.72 -8.44 16.52
C HIS A 163 -7.79 -9.53 16.56
N LYS A 164 -8.04 -10.18 15.42
CA LYS A 164 -9.15 -11.12 15.28
C LYS A 164 -8.95 -12.38 16.11
N PHE A 165 -7.71 -12.85 16.27
CA PHE A 165 -7.42 -14.09 16.99
C PHE A 165 -7.19 -13.91 18.49
N GLU A 166 -7.32 -12.68 19.05
CA GLU A 166 -7.07 -12.38 20.47
C GLU A 166 -5.88 -13.18 21.03
N PHE A 167 -4.66 -12.91 20.56
CA PHE A 167 -3.47 -13.59 21.09
C PHE A 167 -3.34 -13.34 22.61
N ARG A 168 -3.92 -14.25 23.40
CA ARG A 168 -3.77 -14.28 24.85
C ARG A 168 -2.50 -15.06 25.13
N SER A 169 -1.50 -14.37 25.67
CA SER A 169 -0.30 -15.02 26.19
C SER A 169 -0.73 -16.05 27.23
N ARG A 170 -0.48 -17.33 26.95
CA ARG A 170 -0.69 -18.41 27.92
C ARG A 170 0.64 -18.61 28.66
N PRO A 171 0.75 -18.24 29.95
CA PRO A 171 2.02 -18.26 30.66
C PRO A 171 2.63 -19.67 30.82
N ASN A 172 1.88 -20.74 30.53
CA ASN A 172 2.32 -22.14 30.69
C ASN A 172 2.23 -22.96 29.39
N ALA A 173 2.28 -22.33 28.21
CA ALA A 173 2.29 -23.05 26.94
C ALA A 173 3.73 -23.42 26.52
N THR A 174 4.25 -24.52 27.07
CA THR A 174 5.53 -25.11 26.62
C THR A 174 5.28 -26.21 25.61
N TYR A 175 6.06 -26.26 24.52
CA TYR A 175 5.94 -27.30 23.46
C TYR A 175 6.04 -28.75 23.98
N TYR A 176 6.67 -28.95 25.13
CA TYR A 176 6.90 -30.28 25.71
C TYR A 176 6.07 -30.58 26.96
N GLY A 177 5.21 -29.67 27.40
CA GLY A 177 4.53 -29.78 28.69
C GLY A 177 5.50 -29.82 29.88
N ALA A 178 4.99 -29.50 31.05
CA ALA A 178 5.53 -29.97 32.31
C ALA A 178 4.39 -30.72 33.02
#